data_AF-N2AB65-F1
#
_entry.id   AF-N2AB65-F1
#
_cell.length_a   1.000
_cell.length_b   1.000
_cell.length_c   1.000
_cell.angle_alpha   90.00
_cell.angle_beta   90.00
_cell.angle_gamma   90.00
#
_symmetry.space_group_name_H-M   'P 1'
#
loop_
_entity.id
_entity.type
_entity.pdbx_description
1 polymer ?
#
loop_
_entity_poly.entity_id
_entity_poly.type
_entity_poly.pdbx_seq_one_letter_code
_entity_poly.pdbx_strand_id
1 'polypeptide(L)'
;MVNTYADKECRLLIKAHPRDKTDYGKIFPDSIVVNNLVSVEVLAFATNLGIGKVLNLYSSTVDVFKHKCECITVGREYLDRMQDNTTSSVRKGGN
;
A
#
# COMPACT_ATOMS: atom_id res chain seq x y z
N MET A 1 9.22 3.77 -11.70
CA MET A 1 9.95 2.74 -10.92
C MET A 1 8.94 2.02 -10.04
N VAL A 2 8.42 0.84 -10.42
CA VAL A 2 7.45 0.09 -9.57
C VAL A 2 7.70 -1.43 -9.51
N ASN A 3 8.73 -1.95 -10.19
CA ASN A 3 8.92 -3.41 -10.33
C ASN A 3 9.88 -4.07 -9.33
N THR A 4 10.41 -3.35 -8.34
CA THR A 4 11.48 -3.90 -7.48
C THR A 4 11.01 -4.92 -6.43
N TYR A 5 9.69 -5.13 -6.26
CA TYR A 5 9.15 -6.00 -5.21
C TYR A 5 8.24 -7.13 -5.71
N ALA A 6 8.07 -7.28 -7.03
CA ALA A 6 7.26 -8.34 -7.61
C ALA A 6 8.10 -9.61 -7.78
N ASP A 7 8.10 -10.45 -6.75
CA ASP A 7 8.57 -11.84 -6.91
C ASP A 7 7.57 -12.59 -7.79
N LYS A 8 8.03 -13.40 -8.75
CA LYS A 8 7.18 -13.99 -9.81
C LYS A 8 6.08 -14.93 -9.29
N GLU A 9 6.12 -15.32 -8.02
CA GLU A 9 5.12 -16.20 -7.39
C GLU A 9 4.16 -15.47 -6.43
N CYS A 10 4.36 -14.18 -6.16
CA CYS A 10 3.49 -13.43 -5.24
C CYS A 10 2.43 -12.61 -6.00
N ARG A 11 1.19 -12.57 -5.48
CA ARG A 11 0.15 -11.65 -5.96
C ARG A 11 0.10 -10.40 -5.10
N LEU A 12 -0.10 -9.24 -5.73
CA LEU A 12 -0.26 -7.98 -5.01
C LEU A 12 -1.65 -7.89 -4.39
N LEU A 13 -1.72 -7.70 -3.07
CA LEU A 13 -2.95 -7.39 -2.35
C LEU A 13 -2.89 -5.96 -1.84
N ILE A 14 -3.91 -5.16 -2.13
CA ILE A 14 -4.00 -3.75 -1.73
C ILE A 14 -5.15 -3.58 -0.75
N LYS A 15 -4.84 -3.08 0.45
CA LYS A 15 -5.81 -2.68 1.46
C LYS A 15 -5.62 -1.19 1.74
N ALA A 16 -6.55 -0.37 1.27
CA ALA A 16 -6.49 1.07 1.47
C ALA A 16 -7.13 1.51 2.81
N HIS A 17 -6.88 2.75 3.19
CA HIS A 17 -7.56 3.36 4.33
C HIS A 17 -9.06 3.57 4.01
N PRO A 18 -10.00 3.45 4.97
CA PRO A 18 -11.45 3.63 4.72
C PRO A 18 -11.85 4.93 4.01
N ARG A 19 -11.09 6.00 4.27
CA ARG A 19 -11.28 7.34 3.65
C ARG A 19 -10.58 7.52 2.30
N ASP A 20 -9.78 6.55 1.86
CA ASP A 20 -9.11 6.60 0.57
C ASP A 20 -10.13 6.37 -0.56
N LYS A 21 -10.07 7.23 -1.58
CA LYS A 21 -10.99 7.22 -2.73
C LYS A 21 -10.31 6.75 -4.02
N THR A 22 -9.04 6.35 -3.93
CA THR A 22 -8.24 5.91 -5.07
C THR A 22 -8.75 4.57 -5.62
N ASP A 23 -8.99 4.51 -6.92
CA ASP A 23 -9.34 3.27 -7.61
C ASP A 23 -8.08 2.48 -7.98
N TYR A 24 -7.58 1.72 -7.01
CA TYR A 24 -6.37 0.92 -7.18
C TYR A 24 -6.50 -0.19 -8.23
N GLY A 25 -7.72 -0.66 -8.52
CA GLY A 25 -7.95 -1.68 -9.54
C GLY A 25 -7.67 -1.16 -10.95
N LYS A 26 -7.90 0.14 -11.19
CA LYS A 26 -7.50 0.78 -12.45
C LYS A 26 -5.99 0.99 -12.58
N ILE A 27 -5.30 1.20 -11.47
CA ILE A 27 -3.86 1.50 -11.45
C ILE A 27 -3.04 0.20 -11.49
N PHE A 28 -3.52 -0.84 -10.79
CA PHE A 28 -2.88 -2.13 -10.64
C PHE A 28 -3.87 -3.24 -11.03
N PRO A 29 -4.08 -3.49 -12.33
CA PRO A 29 -5.13 -4.39 -12.82
C PRO A 29 -4.96 -5.85 -12.39
N ASP A 30 -3.73 -6.30 -12.13
CA ASP A 30 -3.43 -7.67 -11.69
C ASP A 30 -3.48 -7.84 -10.16
N SER A 31 -3.86 -6.79 -9.43
CA SER A 31 -3.92 -6.80 -7.96
C SER A 31 -5.27 -7.27 -7.42
N ILE A 32 -5.25 -7.79 -6.20
CA ILE A 32 -6.44 -8.05 -5.40
C ILE A 32 -6.68 -6.82 -4.53
N VAL A 33 -7.72 -6.05 -4.83
CA VAL A 33 -8.11 -4.89 -4.03
C VAL A 33 -9.15 -5.32 -2.98
N VAL A 34 -8.78 -5.18 -1.71
CA VAL A 34 -9.67 -5.48 -0.58
C VAL A 34 -10.60 -4.31 -0.33
N ASN A 35 -11.87 -4.59 0.00
CA ASN A 35 -12.81 -3.56 0.42
C ASN A 35 -12.25 -2.76 1.60
N ASN A 36 -12.26 -1.42 1.50
CA ASN A 36 -11.64 -0.52 2.47
C ASN A 36 -12.27 -0.58 3.88
N LEU A 37 -13.47 -1.16 4.01
CA LEU A 37 -14.14 -1.39 5.31
C LEU A 37 -13.63 -2.64 6.04
N VAL A 38 -12.89 -3.52 5.35
CA VAL A 38 -12.29 -4.70 5.97
C VAL A 38 -11.09 -4.26 6.80
N SER A 39 -11.14 -4.57 8.09
CA SER A 39 -10.03 -4.35 9.02
C SER A 39 -8.86 -5.28 8.68
N VAL A 40 -7.64 -4.79 8.88
CA VAL A 40 -6.41 -5.54 8.56
C VAL A 40 -6.27 -6.78 9.45
N GLU A 41 -6.77 -6.70 10.68
CA GLU A 41 -6.83 -7.80 11.65
C GLU A 41 -7.54 -9.02 11.05
N VAL A 42 -8.63 -8.81 10.29
CA VAL A 42 -9.37 -9.89 9.61
C VAL A 42 -8.48 -10.59 8.58
N LEU A 43 -7.68 -9.83 7.83
CA LEU A 43 -6.71 -10.39 6.88
C LEU A 43 -5.62 -11.18 7.61
N ALA A 44 -5.18 -10.71 8.78
CA ALA A 44 -4.21 -11.42 9.60
C ALA A 44 -4.76 -12.72 10.20
N PHE A 45 -6.07 -12.81 10.47
CA PHE A 45 -6.72 -14.03 10.95
C PHE A 45 -6.99 -15.06 9.85
N ALA A 46 -7.01 -14.66 8.57
CA ALA A 46 -7.24 -15.57 7.46
C ALA A 46 -6.03 -16.51 7.26
N THR A 47 -6.09 -17.71 7.85
CA THR A 47 -5.01 -18.72 7.80
C THR A 47 -4.69 -19.21 6.40
N ASN A 48 -5.65 -19.10 5.48
CA ASN A 48 -5.50 -19.52 4.09
C ASN A 48 -4.88 -18.42 3.22
N LEU A 49 -4.63 -17.24 3.77
CA LEU A 49 -3.98 -16.12 3.10
C LEU A 49 -2.48 -16.15 3.43
N GLY A 50 -1.67 -16.71 2.54
CA GLY A 50 -0.21 -16.71 2.67
C GLY A 50 0.38 -15.32 2.42
N ILE A 51 0.49 -14.51 3.48
CA ILE A 51 1.12 -13.19 3.39
C ILE A 51 2.62 -13.35 3.60
N GLY A 52 3.41 -13.21 2.52
CA GLY A 52 4.86 -13.29 2.58
C GLY A 52 5.54 -11.97 2.98
N LYS A 53 4.95 -10.83 2.61
CA LYS A 53 5.50 -9.49 2.86
C LYS A 53 4.40 -8.45 2.98
N VAL A 54 4.56 -7.50 3.89
CA VAL A 54 3.68 -6.35 4.06
C VAL A 54 4.47 -5.06 3.89
N LEU A 55 4.06 -4.24 2.91
CA LEU A 55 4.50 -2.86 2.77
C LEU A 55 3.46 -1.95 3.43
N ASN A 56 3.89 -1.12 4.37
CA ASN A 56 3.02 -0.27 5.16
C ASN A 56 3.41 1.21 5.02
N LEU A 57 2.42 2.05 4.74
CA LEU A 57 2.56 3.51 4.74
C LEU A 57 2.07 4.04 6.08
N TYR A 58 3.01 4.32 6.98
CA TYR A 58 2.77 5.03 8.25
C TYR A 58 1.49 4.64 9.00
N SER A 59 1.31 3.34 9.29
CA SER A 59 0.21 2.84 10.12
C SER A 59 0.70 1.90 11.22
N SER A 60 0.11 1.96 12.41
CA SER A 60 0.35 0.99 13.50
C SER A 60 -0.20 -0.40 13.18
N THR A 61 -1.10 -0.52 12.19
CA THR A 61 -1.77 -1.79 11.89
C THR A 61 -0.84 -2.86 11.32
N VAL A 62 0.38 -2.50 10.89
CA VAL A 62 1.39 -3.48 10.45
C VAL A 62 1.81 -4.43 11.58
N ASP A 63 1.62 -4.03 12.83
CA ASP A 63 2.06 -4.78 14.01
C ASP A 63 1.43 -6.16 14.11
N VAL A 64 0.23 -6.34 13.56
CA VAL A 64 -0.48 -7.64 13.52
C VAL A 64 0.23 -8.68 12.65
N PHE A 65 1.17 -8.25 11.80
CA PHE A 65 1.94 -9.11 10.88
C PHE A 65 3.40 -9.28 11.28
N LYS A 66 3.92 -8.54 12.28
CA LYS A 66 5.35 -8.52 12.66
C LYS A 66 5.94 -9.91 12.96
N HIS A 67 5.11 -10.84 13.44
CA HIS A 67 5.52 -12.21 13.76
C HIS A 67 5.13 -13.24 12.69
N LYS A 68 4.48 -12.81 11.62
CA LYS A 68 3.95 -13.69 10.55
C LYS A 68 4.73 -13.56 9.26
N CYS A 69 5.25 -12.38 8.95
CA CYS A 69 5.91 -12.11 7.68
C CYS A 69 6.87 -10.93 7.75
N GLU A 70 7.63 -10.73 6.68
CA GLU A 70 8.47 -9.54 6.53
C GLU A 70 7.60 -8.28 6.48
N CYS A 71 7.91 -7.29 7.31
CA CYS A 71 7.18 -6.02 7.39
C CYS A 71 8.12 -4.86 7.07
N ILE A 72 7.82 -4.11 6.01
CA ILE A 72 8.53 -2.90 5.63
C ILE A 72 7.61 -1.72 5.89
N THR A 73 7.99 -0.87 6.85
CA THR A 73 7.28 0.40 7.08
C THR A 73 8.04 1.52 6.40
N VAL A 74 7.35 2.19 5.49
CA VAL A 74 7.85 3.37 4.81
C VAL A 74 7.50 4.59 5.68
N GLY A 75 8.54 5.34 6.08
CA GLY A 75 8.41 6.49 6.98
C GLY A 75 7.79 7.73 6.34
N ARG A 76 7.54 8.76 7.17
CA ARG A 76 6.95 10.04 6.72
C ARG A 76 7.79 10.74 5.66
N GLU A 77 9.10 10.51 5.66
CA GLU A 77 10.02 11.11 4.69
C GLU A 77 9.67 10.78 3.23
N TYR A 78 8.99 9.66 2.98
CA TYR A 78 8.49 9.31 1.64
C TYR A 78 7.20 10.04 1.28
N LEU A 79 6.33 10.33 2.25
CA LEU A 79 5.13 11.12 2.04
C LEU A 79 5.50 12.58 1.71
N ASP A 80 6.48 13.12 2.42
CA ASP A 80 6.98 14.49 2.21
C ASP A 80 7.50 14.66 0.77
N ARG A 81 8.30 13.70 0.29
CA ARG A 81 8.80 13.69 -1.11
C ARG A 81 7.68 13.58 -2.16
N MET A 82 6.58 12.91 -1.85
CA MET A 82 5.44 12.82 -2.77
C MET A 82 4.66 14.14 -2.85
N GLN A 83 4.53 14.88 -1.74
CA GLN A 83 3.91 16.21 -1.72
C GLN A 83 4.71 17.25 -2.51
N ASP A 84 6.05 17.24 -2.39
CA ASP A 84 6.92 18.17 -3.13
C ASP A 84 6.86 17.96 -4.65
N ASN A 85 6.80 16.70 -5.08
CA ASN A 85 6.67 16.34 -6.50
C ASN A 85 5.28 16.68 -7.07
N THR A 86 4.24 16.71 -6.24
CA THR A 86 2.88 17.11 -6.66
C THR A 86 2.76 18.63 -6.77
N THR A 87 3.50 19.39 -5.95
CA THR A 87 3.48 20.86 -5.96
C THR A 87 4.29 21.45 -7.13
N SER A 88 5.29 20.69 -7.62
CA SER A 88 6.18 21.13 -8.70
C SER A 88 5.54 21.10 -10.11
N SER A 89 4.42 20.40 -10.29
CA SER A 89 3.67 20.39 -11.57
C SER A 89 2.63 21.51 -11.70
N VAL A 90 2.34 22.25 -10.61
CA VAL A 90 1.30 23.31 -10.59
C VAL A 90 1.87 24.69 -10.98
N ARG A 91 3.20 24.86 -11.10
CA ARG A 91 3.84 26.16 -11.41
C ARG A 91 4.26 26.35 -12.88
N LYS A 92 3.67 25.64 -13.83
CA LYS A 92 3.81 25.97 -15.27
C LYS A 92 2.45 26.20 -15.92
N GLY A 93 1.89 27.38 -15.67
CA GLY A 93 0.63 27.83 -16.25
C GLY A 93 0.23 29.18 -15.68
N GLY A 94 0.93 30.25 -16.06
CA GLY A 94 0.59 31.62 -15.69
C GLY A 94 1.45 32.60 -16.46
N ASN A 95 0.78 33.37 -17.34
CA ASN A 95 1.24 34.38 -18.30
C ASN A 95 2.58 35.07 -18.03
#